data_AF-A0A9E2ZH91-F1
#
_entry.id   AF-A0A9E2ZH91-F1
#
_cell.length_a   1.000
_cell.length_b   1.000
_cell.length_c   1.000
_cell.angle_alpha   90.00
_cell.angle_beta   90.00
_cell.angle_gamma   90.00
#
_symmetry.space_group_name_H-M   'P 1'
#
loop_
_entity.id
_entity.type
_entity.pdbx_description
1 polymer ?
#
loop_
_entity_poly.entity_id
_entity_poly.type
_entity_poly.pdbx_seq_one_letter_code
_entity_poly.pdbx_strand_id
1 'polypeptide(L)'
;MSVDRALLFRLATSERFERTVKTVPGGEAAAWRAASRYVAGRSRREALESAATLLEQGHGVSIDLFGERVQDPATADRVLTDYLELAESLPSLPAARRCTPSEPPSRAADTWLSADLSHLALDADASAVADRLAAIARALPAGRRVQVGAEDAARADAILSCVLDVAGRGLADRLGATVQANLLRSPADADRLIGAGVHVRLVKGAYLEKSGAHPHGEPTDIAFLRLGFRLAESGADWSIATHDGRLREALLLALGAVPVEQLLGVRPDLLPELHRRRIPTRVYLPYGPDWFRYWMRRVAESRPA
;
A
#
# COMPACT_ATOMS: atom_id res chain seq x y z
N MET A 1 -8.79 17.56 24.69
CA MET A 1 -10.02 16.91 24.18
C MET A 1 -9.63 15.99 23.04
N SER A 2 -9.51 14.69 23.31
CA SER A 2 -9.26 13.68 22.27
C SER A 2 -10.50 13.58 21.40
N VAL A 3 -10.38 13.90 20.11
CA VAL A 3 -11.46 13.63 19.15
C VAL A 3 -11.40 12.15 18.82
N ASP A 4 -12.50 11.44 19.05
CA ASP A 4 -12.69 10.01 18.80
C ASP A 4 -12.20 9.60 17.39
N ARG A 5 -11.37 8.55 17.33
CA ARG A 5 -10.84 7.95 16.10
C ARG A 5 -11.98 7.60 15.13
N ALA A 6 -13.10 7.09 15.62
CA ALA A 6 -14.27 6.77 14.80
C ALA A 6 -14.94 8.03 14.21
N LEU A 7 -14.85 9.19 14.89
CA LEU A 7 -15.34 10.46 14.34
C LEU A 7 -14.41 10.96 13.24
N LEU A 8 -13.09 10.87 13.42
CA LEU A 8 -12.12 11.27 12.39
C LEU A 8 -12.23 10.41 11.14
N PHE A 9 -12.42 9.09 11.28
CA PHE A 9 -12.69 8.21 10.13
C PHE A 9 -13.96 8.60 9.39
N ARG A 10 -15.04 8.94 10.11
CA ARG A 10 -16.29 9.43 9.50
C ARG A 10 -16.09 10.74 8.74
N LEU A 11 -15.31 11.67 9.30
CA LEU A 11 -14.96 12.92 8.63
C LEU A 11 -14.09 12.68 7.40
N ALA A 12 -13.15 11.73 7.46
CA ALA A 12 -12.29 11.38 6.33
C ALA A 12 -13.07 10.84 5.13
N THR A 13 -14.22 10.19 5.36
CA THR A 13 -15.11 9.68 4.31
C THR A 13 -16.26 10.63 3.95
N SER A 14 -16.27 11.87 4.45
CA SER A 14 -17.37 12.82 4.25
C SER A 14 -17.09 13.82 3.13
N GLU A 15 -17.75 13.64 1.97
CA GLU A 15 -17.68 14.58 0.84
C GLU A 15 -18.16 15.99 1.23
N ARG A 16 -19.18 16.08 2.10
CA ARG A 16 -19.71 17.36 2.56
C ARG A 16 -18.68 18.14 3.38
N PHE A 17 -17.95 17.44 4.26
CA PHE A 17 -16.89 18.05 5.05
C PHE A 17 -15.74 18.52 4.15
N GLU A 18 -15.27 17.67 3.25
CA GLU A 18 -14.24 18.02 2.28
C GLU A 18 -14.62 19.24 1.44
N ARG A 19 -15.84 19.25 0.88
CA ARG A 19 -16.35 20.38 0.09
C ARG A 19 -16.35 21.66 0.90
N THR A 20 -16.77 21.59 2.17
CA THR A 20 -16.79 22.76 3.08
C THR A 20 -15.38 23.29 3.32
N VAL A 21 -14.40 22.41 3.58
CA VAL A 21 -13.00 22.82 3.79
C VAL A 21 -12.41 23.45 2.52
N LYS A 22 -12.73 22.89 1.35
CA LYS A 22 -12.22 23.40 0.06
C LYS A 22 -12.86 24.73 -0.35
N THR A 23 -14.09 25.02 0.03
CA THR A 23 -14.78 26.28 -0.34
C THR A 23 -14.52 27.45 0.61
N VAL A 24 -14.04 27.21 1.83
CA VAL A 24 -13.63 28.29 2.75
C VAL A 24 -12.40 29.02 2.17
N PRO A 25 -12.37 30.37 2.14
CA PRO A 25 -11.23 31.12 1.64
C PRO A 25 -9.90 30.69 2.31
N GLY A 26 -8.96 30.21 1.51
CA GLY A 26 -7.67 29.71 1.97
C GLY A 26 -7.70 28.32 2.65
N GLY A 27 -8.87 27.70 2.80
CA GLY A 27 -9.06 26.41 3.45
C GLY A 27 -8.37 25.27 2.70
N GLU A 28 -8.56 25.18 1.38
CA GLU A 28 -7.86 24.18 0.56
C GLU A 28 -6.34 24.34 0.62
N ALA A 29 -5.84 25.58 0.52
CA ALA A 29 -4.40 25.84 0.59
C ALA A 29 -3.81 25.45 1.97
N ALA A 30 -4.54 25.70 3.06
CA ALA A 30 -4.14 25.30 4.40
C ALA A 30 -4.15 23.77 4.57
N ALA A 31 -5.21 23.10 4.10
CA ALA A 31 -5.29 21.64 4.11
C ALA A 31 -4.17 21.01 3.28
N TRP A 32 -3.90 21.54 2.08
CA TRP A 32 -2.82 21.08 1.22
C TRP A 32 -1.46 21.23 1.90
N ARG A 33 -1.15 22.36 2.54
CA ARG A 33 0.11 22.54 3.29
C ARG A 33 0.30 21.50 4.41
N ALA A 34 -0.79 21.05 5.03
CA ALA A 34 -0.74 20.01 6.06
C ALA A 34 -0.64 18.59 5.47
N ALA A 35 -1.22 18.38 4.29
CA ALA A 35 -1.27 17.10 3.59
C ALA A 35 -0.03 16.80 2.74
N SER A 36 0.61 17.83 2.17
CA SER A 36 1.63 17.69 1.11
C SER A 36 2.89 16.95 1.52
N ARG A 37 3.12 16.73 2.83
CA ARG A 37 4.19 15.85 3.31
C ARG A 37 3.86 14.36 3.21
N TYR A 38 2.58 14.02 3.12
CA TYR A 38 2.06 12.64 3.13
C TYR A 38 1.53 12.18 1.76
N VAL A 39 1.38 13.11 0.81
CA VAL A 39 0.86 12.84 -0.53
C VAL A 39 1.85 13.39 -1.53
N ALA A 40 2.18 12.59 -2.54
CA ALA A 40 3.23 12.88 -3.51
C ALA A 40 2.82 13.91 -4.58
N GLY A 41 1.57 14.39 -4.52
CA GLY A 41 1.05 15.34 -5.48
C GLY A 41 -0.43 15.15 -5.75
N ARG A 42 -0.98 16.05 -6.55
CA ARG A 42 -2.36 16.00 -7.04
C ARG A 42 -2.44 15.45 -8.45
N SER A 43 -1.29 15.25 -9.09
CA SER A 43 -1.15 14.79 -10.48
C SER A 43 -0.11 13.67 -10.60
N ARG A 44 -0.23 12.86 -11.66
CA ARG A 44 0.76 11.83 -12.01
C ARG A 44 2.18 12.40 -12.12
N ARG A 45 2.33 13.58 -12.73
CA ARG A 45 3.64 14.23 -12.90
C ARG A 45 4.34 14.48 -11.56
N GLU A 46 3.64 15.08 -10.59
CA GLU A 46 4.21 15.35 -9.25
C GLU A 46 4.56 14.03 -8.52
N ALA A 47 3.74 12.99 -8.71
CA ALA A 47 4.00 11.67 -8.14
C ALA A 47 5.27 11.03 -8.73
N LEU A 48 5.49 11.14 -10.04
CA LEU A 48 6.69 10.65 -10.72
C LEU A 48 7.95 11.44 -10.30
N GLU A 49 7.85 12.75 -10.09
CA GLU A 49 8.95 13.59 -9.56
C GLU A 49 9.34 13.14 -8.14
N SER A 50 8.35 12.90 -7.29
CA SER A 50 8.57 12.37 -5.93
C SER A 50 9.17 10.95 -5.96
N ALA A 51 8.69 10.10 -6.88
CA ALA A 51 9.21 8.75 -7.07
C ALA A 51 10.68 8.76 -7.51
N ALA A 52 11.03 9.60 -8.49
CA ALA A 52 12.40 9.78 -8.97
C ALA A 52 13.35 10.17 -7.82
N THR A 53 12.94 11.13 -6.99
CA THR A 53 13.71 11.58 -5.82
C THR A 53 14.01 10.43 -4.84
N LEU A 54 13.01 9.60 -4.55
CA LEU A 54 13.18 8.46 -3.63
C LEU A 54 14.05 7.34 -4.23
N LEU A 55 13.90 7.08 -5.53
CA LEU A 55 14.73 6.11 -6.25
C LEU A 55 16.20 6.55 -6.27
N GLU A 56 16.48 7.83 -6.51
CA GLU A 56 17.84 8.41 -6.44
C GLU A 56 18.45 8.31 -5.04
N GLN A 57 17.62 8.35 -4.00
CA GLN A 57 18.03 8.11 -2.61
C GLN A 57 18.23 6.61 -2.28
N GLY A 58 17.86 5.71 -3.20
CA GLY A 58 17.99 4.27 -3.04
C GLY A 58 16.82 3.60 -2.35
N HIS A 59 15.64 4.22 -2.37
CA HIS A 59 14.40 3.69 -1.84
C HIS A 59 13.46 3.29 -2.98
N GLY A 60 12.92 2.07 -2.94
CA GLY A 60 11.87 1.68 -3.86
C GLY A 60 10.58 2.45 -3.56
N VAL A 61 9.63 2.43 -4.49
CA VAL A 61 8.34 3.11 -4.32
C VAL A 61 7.17 2.21 -4.70
N SER A 62 6.01 2.47 -4.11
CA SER A 62 4.73 1.87 -4.44
C SER A 62 3.78 3.01 -4.77
N ILE A 63 3.62 3.34 -6.05
CA ILE A 63 2.84 4.50 -6.49
C ILE A 63 1.37 4.12 -6.52
N ASP A 64 0.53 4.92 -5.88
CA ASP A 64 -0.91 4.69 -5.79
C ASP A 64 -1.70 5.90 -6.30
N LEU A 65 -2.51 5.69 -7.34
CA LEU A 65 -3.57 6.63 -7.67
C LEU A 65 -4.67 6.43 -6.63
N PHE A 66 -4.57 7.21 -5.56
CA PHE A 66 -5.42 7.00 -4.40
C PHE A 66 -6.88 7.27 -4.75
N GLY A 67 -7.71 6.27 -4.49
CA GLY A 67 -9.15 6.29 -4.67
C GLY A 67 -9.73 4.96 -4.21
N GLU A 68 -11.01 4.93 -3.88
CA GLU A 68 -11.67 3.75 -3.34
C GLU A 68 -13.20 3.87 -3.47
N ARG A 69 -13.87 2.71 -3.44
CA ARG A 69 -15.34 2.59 -3.43
C ARG A 69 -16.02 3.17 -4.68
N VAL A 70 -15.41 2.96 -5.83
CA VAL A 70 -16.05 3.22 -7.12
C VAL A 70 -17.16 2.19 -7.31
N GLN A 71 -18.36 2.65 -7.68
CA GLN A 71 -19.50 1.78 -7.97
C GLN A 71 -19.92 1.81 -9.44
N ASP A 72 -19.55 2.86 -10.16
CA ASP A 72 -19.86 3.03 -11.58
C ASP A 72 -18.79 2.36 -12.46
N PRO A 73 -19.14 1.36 -13.29
CA PRO A 73 -18.19 0.70 -14.19
C PRO A 73 -17.47 1.67 -15.13
N ALA A 74 -18.15 2.71 -15.62
CA ALA A 74 -17.51 3.69 -16.51
C ALA A 74 -16.44 4.51 -15.78
N THR A 75 -16.62 4.75 -14.48
CA THR A 75 -15.58 5.34 -13.63
C THR A 75 -14.42 4.37 -13.42
N ALA A 76 -14.70 3.09 -13.17
CA ALA A 76 -13.65 2.07 -13.03
C ALA A 76 -12.81 1.91 -14.31
N ASP A 77 -13.41 2.06 -15.48
CA ASP A 77 -12.69 2.03 -16.76
C ASP A 77 -11.77 3.24 -16.93
N ARG A 78 -12.18 4.43 -16.49
CA ARG A 78 -11.28 5.60 -16.44
C ARG A 78 -10.11 5.38 -15.49
N VAL A 79 -10.39 4.84 -14.31
CA VAL A 79 -9.35 4.48 -13.32
C VAL A 79 -8.38 3.47 -13.90
N LEU A 80 -8.87 2.44 -14.63
CA LEU A 80 -8.02 1.51 -15.35
C LEU A 80 -7.11 2.26 -16.34
N THR A 81 -7.66 3.15 -17.17
CA THR A 81 -6.86 3.94 -18.12
C THR A 81 -5.76 4.72 -17.39
N ASP A 82 -6.06 5.37 -16.27
CA ASP A 82 -5.07 6.11 -15.49
C ASP A 82 -3.94 5.21 -14.96
N TYR A 83 -4.26 3.98 -14.51
CA TYR A 83 -3.26 3.00 -14.09
C TYR A 83 -2.41 2.49 -15.26
N LEU A 84 -3.00 2.29 -16.45
CA LEU A 84 -2.27 1.88 -17.64
C LEU A 84 -1.28 2.97 -18.09
N GLU A 85 -1.72 4.22 -18.15
CA GLU A 85 -0.84 5.35 -18.47
C GLU A 85 0.26 5.56 -17.40
N LEU A 86 -0.06 5.28 -16.12
CA LEU A 86 0.95 5.28 -15.06
C LEU A 86 1.97 4.16 -15.27
N ALA A 87 1.54 2.94 -15.61
CA ALA A 87 2.42 1.82 -15.92
C ALA A 87 3.36 2.13 -17.09
N GLU A 88 2.86 2.76 -18.14
CA GLU A 88 3.62 3.24 -19.31
C GLU A 88 4.67 4.31 -18.95
N SER A 89 4.41 5.10 -17.90
CA SER A 89 5.32 6.14 -17.44
C SER A 89 6.50 5.58 -16.62
N LEU A 90 6.37 4.38 -16.02
CA LEU A 90 7.38 3.85 -15.09
C LEU A 90 8.79 3.67 -15.69
N PRO A 91 8.96 3.23 -16.95
CA PRO A 91 10.29 3.11 -17.57
C PRO A 91 11.07 4.42 -17.68
N SER A 92 10.40 5.57 -17.59
CA SER A 92 11.05 6.89 -17.64
C SER A 92 11.70 7.31 -16.32
N LEU A 93 11.40 6.61 -15.22
CA LEU A 93 11.98 6.89 -13.91
C LEU A 93 13.46 6.48 -13.87
N PRO A 94 14.30 7.22 -13.11
CA PRO A 94 15.69 6.85 -12.94
C PRO A 94 15.81 5.46 -12.31
N ALA A 95 16.85 4.73 -12.69
CA ALA A 95 17.21 3.52 -11.97
C ALA A 95 17.57 3.88 -10.52
N ALA A 96 17.09 3.08 -9.57
CA ALA A 96 17.37 3.39 -8.18
C ALA A 96 18.86 3.28 -7.86
N ARG A 97 19.32 4.17 -6.99
CA ARG A 97 20.68 4.13 -6.46
C ARG A 97 20.87 2.84 -5.66
N ARG A 98 21.79 1.99 -6.12
CA ARG A 98 22.12 0.75 -5.42
C ARG A 98 22.78 1.07 -4.08
N CYS A 99 22.48 0.25 -3.07
CA CYS A 99 23.17 0.34 -1.78
C CYS A 99 24.65 -0.05 -1.92
N THR A 100 24.95 -1.03 -2.80
CA THR A 100 26.32 -1.47 -3.12
C THR A 100 26.45 -1.88 -4.59
N PRO A 101 27.65 -1.82 -5.20
CA PRO A 101 27.87 -2.32 -6.57
C PRO A 101 27.55 -3.81 -6.76
N SER A 102 27.65 -4.60 -5.69
CA SER A 102 27.41 -6.04 -5.65
C SER A 102 25.96 -6.43 -5.30
N GLU A 103 25.05 -5.46 -5.14
CA GLU A 103 23.66 -5.74 -4.81
C GLU A 103 22.98 -6.49 -5.96
N PRO A 104 22.40 -7.68 -5.72
CA PRO A 104 21.76 -8.45 -6.78
C PRO A 104 20.59 -7.65 -7.39
N PRO A 105 20.37 -7.71 -8.71
CA PRO A 105 19.29 -6.96 -9.37
C PRO A 105 17.90 -7.19 -8.77
N SER A 106 17.63 -8.39 -8.24
CA SER A 106 16.37 -8.75 -7.58
C SER A 106 16.10 -7.99 -6.28
N ARG A 107 17.12 -7.35 -5.68
CA ARG A 107 16.98 -6.53 -4.46
C ARG A 107 17.08 -5.03 -4.71
N ALA A 108 17.33 -4.62 -5.95
CA ALA A 108 17.44 -3.21 -6.28
C ALA A 108 16.10 -2.51 -6.03
N ALA A 109 16.18 -1.30 -5.46
CA ALA A 109 15.05 -0.39 -5.38
C ALA A 109 14.45 -0.12 -6.77
N ASP A 110 13.15 0.08 -6.78
CA ASP A 110 12.29 -0.41 -7.84
C ASP A 110 10.90 0.26 -7.72
N THR A 111 10.08 0.21 -8.76
CA THR A 111 8.77 0.87 -8.80
C THR A 111 7.65 -0.14 -8.91
N TRP A 112 6.76 -0.16 -7.92
CA TRP A 112 5.51 -0.91 -7.97
C TRP A 112 4.33 0.05 -8.12
N LEU A 113 3.20 -0.51 -8.56
CA LEU A 113 1.91 0.13 -8.39
C LEU A 113 1.25 -0.41 -7.13
N SER A 114 0.46 0.42 -6.45
CA SER A 114 -0.51 -0.03 -5.45
C SER A 114 -1.90 0.30 -5.94
N ALA A 115 -2.86 -0.57 -5.62
CA ALA A 115 -4.26 -0.38 -5.99
C ALA A 115 -5.15 -1.07 -4.96
N ASP A 116 -6.22 -0.38 -4.56
CA ASP A 116 -7.35 -0.98 -3.85
C ASP A 116 -8.39 -1.42 -4.86
N LEU A 117 -8.91 -2.64 -4.73
CA LEU A 117 -9.81 -3.20 -5.74
C LEU A 117 -11.18 -2.52 -5.75
N SER A 118 -11.61 -1.92 -4.65
CA SER A 118 -12.79 -1.06 -4.66
C SER A 118 -12.63 0.19 -5.53
N HIS A 119 -11.39 0.63 -5.85
CA HIS A 119 -11.15 1.68 -6.84
C HIS A 119 -11.47 1.19 -8.27
N LEU A 120 -11.36 -0.12 -8.50
CA LEU A 120 -11.68 -0.80 -9.76
C LEU A 120 -13.10 -1.38 -9.77
N ALA A 121 -13.96 -0.95 -8.84
CA ALA A 121 -15.36 -1.35 -8.67
C ALA A 121 -15.60 -2.80 -8.24
N LEU A 122 -14.80 -3.30 -7.29
CA LEU A 122 -14.97 -4.64 -6.69
C LEU A 122 -16.40 -4.92 -6.21
N ASP A 123 -17.06 -3.93 -5.59
CA ASP A 123 -18.40 -4.08 -5.03
C ASP A 123 -19.50 -4.15 -6.10
N ALA A 124 -19.20 -3.76 -7.35
CA ALA A 124 -20.15 -3.76 -8.46
C ALA A 124 -20.03 -5.01 -9.33
N ASP A 125 -18.81 -5.39 -9.73
CA ASP A 125 -18.55 -6.55 -10.58
C ASP A 125 -17.15 -7.13 -10.35
N ALA A 126 -17.09 -8.17 -9.52
CA ALA A 126 -15.83 -8.84 -9.18
C ALA A 126 -15.13 -9.49 -10.39
N SER A 127 -15.88 -9.96 -11.40
CA SER A 127 -15.28 -10.57 -12.60
C SER A 127 -14.57 -9.51 -13.44
N ALA A 128 -15.24 -8.38 -13.66
CA ALA A 128 -14.64 -7.27 -14.39
C ALA A 128 -13.40 -6.70 -13.67
N VAL A 129 -13.38 -6.72 -12.34
CA VAL A 129 -12.20 -6.30 -11.55
C VAL A 129 -11.00 -7.21 -11.79
N ALA A 130 -11.18 -8.52 -11.89
CA ALA A 130 -10.09 -9.44 -12.23
C ALA A 130 -9.49 -9.14 -13.61
N ASP A 131 -10.34 -8.78 -14.59
CA ASP A 131 -9.87 -8.37 -15.91
C ASP A 131 -9.10 -7.05 -15.87
N ARG A 132 -9.57 -6.05 -15.12
CA ARG A 132 -8.87 -4.76 -14.92
C ARG A 132 -7.52 -4.97 -14.22
N LEU A 133 -7.48 -5.75 -13.14
CA LEU A 133 -6.25 -6.06 -12.42
C LEU A 133 -5.25 -6.81 -13.32
N ALA A 134 -5.72 -7.79 -14.11
CA ALA A 134 -4.88 -8.50 -15.07
C ALA A 134 -4.32 -7.57 -16.16
N ALA A 135 -5.11 -6.60 -16.64
CA ALA A 135 -4.64 -5.60 -17.60
C ALA A 135 -3.52 -4.73 -17.01
N ILE A 136 -3.70 -4.22 -15.78
CA ILE A 136 -2.67 -3.45 -15.07
C ILE A 136 -1.40 -4.29 -14.88
N ALA A 137 -1.54 -5.53 -14.40
CA ALA A 137 -0.41 -6.43 -14.18
C ALA A 137 0.39 -6.74 -15.46
N ARG A 138 -0.29 -6.85 -16.61
CA ARG A 138 0.36 -7.06 -17.91
C ARG A 138 1.07 -5.82 -18.46
N ALA A 139 0.53 -4.63 -18.19
CA ALA A 139 1.12 -3.37 -18.64
C ALA A 139 2.44 -3.04 -17.90
N LEU A 140 2.69 -3.69 -16.76
CA LEU A 140 3.89 -3.45 -15.96
C LEU A 140 5.18 -3.95 -16.63
N PRO A 141 6.26 -3.14 -16.58
CA PRO A 141 7.59 -3.59 -16.99
C PRO A 141 8.04 -4.86 -16.24
N ALA A 142 8.90 -5.66 -16.86
CA ALA A 142 9.43 -6.89 -16.27
C ALA A 142 10.01 -6.67 -14.86
N GLY A 143 9.67 -7.58 -13.93
CA GLY A 143 10.10 -7.50 -12.54
C GLY A 143 9.33 -6.51 -11.66
N ARG A 144 8.39 -5.72 -12.23
CA ARG A 144 7.47 -4.88 -11.46
C ARG A 144 6.16 -5.61 -11.17
N ARG A 145 5.49 -5.19 -10.10
CA ARG A 145 4.21 -5.76 -9.68
C ARG A 145 3.19 -4.68 -9.32
N VAL A 146 1.92 -5.06 -9.35
CA VAL A 146 0.82 -4.33 -8.71
C VAL A 146 0.54 -4.96 -7.35
N GLN A 147 0.68 -4.17 -6.31
CA GLN A 147 0.51 -4.56 -4.92
C GLN A 147 -0.90 -4.19 -4.47
N VAL A 148 -1.77 -5.18 -4.42
CA VAL A 148 -3.17 -5.06 -4.03
C VAL A 148 -3.26 -4.75 -2.53
N GLY A 149 -3.96 -3.67 -2.19
CA GLY A 149 -4.21 -3.27 -0.81
C GLY A 149 -5.25 -4.16 -0.14
N ALA A 150 -5.17 -4.22 1.19
CA ALA A 150 -6.17 -4.92 1.99
C ALA A 150 -7.16 -3.90 2.51
N GLU A 151 -8.44 -4.12 2.21
CA GLU A 151 -9.54 -3.26 2.65
C GLU A 151 -10.19 -3.82 3.94
N ASP A 152 -11.42 -3.41 4.28
CA ASP A 152 -12.14 -3.97 5.42
C ASP A 152 -12.46 -5.46 5.24
N ALA A 153 -12.66 -6.16 6.35
CA ALA A 153 -12.82 -7.62 6.37
C ALA A 153 -13.99 -8.13 5.51
N ALA A 154 -15.00 -7.30 5.23
CA ALA A 154 -16.12 -7.69 4.38
C ALA A 154 -15.72 -7.88 2.91
N ARG A 155 -14.63 -7.25 2.45
CA ARG A 155 -14.08 -7.42 1.10
C ARG A 155 -12.97 -8.47 1.02
N ALA A 156 -12.49 -8.98 2.15
CA ALA A 156 -11.30 -9.84 2.19
C ALA A 156 -11.43 -11.08 1.28
N ASP A 157 -12.58 -11.75 1.25
CA ASP A 157 -12.80 -12.91 0.37
C ASP A 157 -12.80 -12.54 -1.12
N ALA A 158 -13.44 -11.43 -1.48
CA ALA A 158 -13.52 -10.96 -2.86
C ALA A 158 -12.14 -10.52 -3.36
N ILE A 159 -11.37 -9.81 -2.52
CA ILE A 159 -9.99 -9.40 -2.84
C ILE A 159 -9.10 -10.61 -3.03
N LEU A 160 -9.10 -11.55 -2.07
CA LEU A 160 -8.28 -12.75 -2.16
C LEU A 160 -8.63 -13.59 -3.40
N SER A 161 -9.92 -13.77 -3.69
CA SER A 161 -10.37 -14.53 -4.86
C SER A 161 -9.93 -13.87 -6.16
N CYS A 162 -10.05 -12.55 -6.27
CA CYS A 162 -9.59 -11.80 -7.44
C CYS A 162 -8.07 -11.95 -7.65
N VAL A 163 -7.26 -11.79 -6.59
CA VAL A 163 -5.81 -11.95 -6.68
C VAL A 163 -5.44 -13.37 -7.12
N LEU A 164 -6.06 -14.40 -6.52
CA LEU A 164 -5.75 -15.80 -6.86
C LEU A 164 -6.19 -16.17 -8.28
N ASP A 165 -7.32 -15.65 -8.76
CA ASP A 165 -7.75 -15.81 -10.15
C ASP A 165 -6.69 -15.19 -11.09
N VAL A 166 -6.32 -13.93 -10.90
CA VAL A 166 -5.32 -13.27 -11.75
C VAL A 166 -3.96 -13.97 -11.67
N ALA A 167 -3.55 -14.45 -10.49
CA ALA A 167 -2.36 -15.28 -10.35
C ALA A 167 -2.44 -16.58 -11.19
N GLY A 168 -3.60 -17.27 -11.15
CA GLY A 168 -3.89 -18.46 -11.95
C GLY A 168 -3.88 -18.24 -13.46
N ARG A 169 -4.02 -16.99 -13.92
CA ARG A 169 -3.85 -16.57 -15.32
C ARG A 169 -2.36 -16.41 -15.73
N GLY A 170 -1.43 -16.87 -14.89
CA GLY A 170 0.02 -16.81 -15.15
C GLY A 170 0.66 -15.46 -14.83
N LEU A 171 0.04 -14.66 -13.95
CA LEU A 171 0.51 -13.30 -13.60
C LEU A 171 0.99 -13.19 -12.14
N ALA A 172 1.20 -14.31 -11.44
CA ALA A 172 1.59 -14.33 -10.03
C ALA A 172 2.84 -13.48 -9.72
N ASP A 173 3.86 -13.53 -10.59
CA ASP A 173 5.11 -12.76 -10.47
C ASP A 173 4.90 -11.24 -10.60
N ARG A 174 3.75 -10.84 -11.17
CA ARG A 174 3.33 -9.43 -11.36
C ARG A 174 2.36 -8.95 -10.29
N LEU A 175 2.07 -9.78 -9.30
CA LEU A 175 1.16 -9.45 -8.21
C LEU A 175 1.89 -9.36 -6.88
N GLY A 176 1.31 -8.55 -6.00
CA GLY A 176 1.46 -8.66 -4.57
C GLY A 176 0.11 -8.47 -3.90
N ALA A 177 -0.07 -9.06 -2.73
CA ALA A 177 -1.27 -8.89 -1.91
C ALA A 177 -0.91 -8.50 -0.48
N THR A 178 -1.74 -7.66 0.12
CA THR A 178 -1.54 -7.17 1.48
C THR A 178 -2.27 -8.10 2.45
N VAL A 179 -1.60 -8.56 3.50
CA VAL A 179 -2.20 -9.40 4.55
C VAL A 179 -2.18 -8.65 5.88
N GLN A 180 -3.34 -8.57 6.52
CA GLN A 180 -3.56 -7.82 7.75
C GLN A 180 -3.40 -8.73 8.96
N ALA A 181 -2.38 -8.52 9.79
CA ALA A 181 -2.09 -9.37 10.94
C ALA A 181 -3.21 -9.43 11.98
N ASN A 182 -4.06 -8.40 12.06
CA ASN A 182 -5.18 -8.40 13.00
C ASN A 182 -6.27 -9.42 12.64
N LEU A 183 -6.47 -9.82 11.38
CA LEU A 183 -7.55 -10.75 11.04
C LEU A 183 -7.21 -12.21 11.40
N LEU A 184 -8.15 -12.92 12.00
CA LEU A 184 -7.97 -14.33 12.40
C LEU A 184 -7.75 -15.28 11.21
N ARG A 185 -8.27 -14.89 10.03
CA ARG A 185 -8.15 -15.62 8.76
C ARG A 185 -6.77 -15.50 8.10
N SER A 186 -5.99 -14.48 8.46
CA SER A 186 -4.77 -14.10 7.75
C SER A 186 -3.71 -15.18 7.61
N PRO A 187 -3.49 -16.09 8.57
CA PRO A 187 -2.54 -17.18 8.37
C PRO A 187 -2.92 -18.09 7.17
N ALA A 188 -4.20 -18.41 7.01
CA ALA A 188 -4.66 -19.26 5.92
C ALA A 188 -4.62 -18.52 4.57
N ASP A 189 -4.98 -17.24 4.56
CA ASP A 189 -4.91 -16.43 3.34
C ASP A 189 -3.47 -16.21 2.87
N ALA A 190 -2.53 -16.00 3.81
CA ALA A 190 -1.10 -15.91 3.51
C ALA A 190 -0.58 -17.21 2.87
N ASP A 191 -0.92 -18.37 3.42
CA ASP A 191 -0.52 -19.67 2.86
C ASP A 191 -1.05 -19.86 1.43
N ARG A 192 -2.29 -19.42 1.15
CA ARG A 192 -2.87 -19.47 -0.21
C ARG A 192 -2.15 -18.56 -1.18
N LEU A 193 -1.81 -17.33 -0.77
CA LEU A 193 -1.09 -16.36 -1.60
C LEU A 193 0.34 -16.85 -1.91
N ILE A 194 1.03 -17.39 -0.90
CA ILE A 194 2.35 -18.00 -1.06
C ILE A 194 2.28 -19.19 -2.01
N GLY A 195 1.31 -20.09 -1.82
CA GLY A 195 1.12 -21.24 -2.70
C GLY A 195 0.83 -20.87 -4.15
N ALA A 196 0.28 -19.67 -4.39
CA ALA A 196 0.07 -19.10 -5.72
C ALA A 196 1.26 -18.29 -6.25
N GLY A 197 2.36 -18.15 -5.50
CA GLY A 197 3.54 -17.38 -5.91
C GLY A 197 3.37 -15.87 -5.83
N VAL A 198 2.39 -15.37 -5.08
CA VAL A 198 2.10 -13.94 -4.94
C VAL A 198 2.94 -13.34 -3.81
N HIS A 199 3.59 -12.20 -4.05
CA HIS A 199 4.32 -11.47 -3.00
C HIS A 199 3.39 -11.00 -1.88
N VAL A 200 3.80 -11.17 -0.62
CA VAL A 200 2.99 -10.75 0.54
C VAL A 200 3.54 -9.49 1.19
N ARG A 201 2.70 -8.44 1.29
CA ARG A 201 2.96 -7.28 2.16
C ARG A 201 2.26 -7.51 3.51
N LEU A 202 3.04 -7.62 4.60
CA LEU A 202 2.50 -7.78 5.94
C LEU A 202 2.24 -6.43 6.62
N VAL A 203 0.99 -6.16 6.99
CA VAL A 203 0.56 -4.96 7.75
C VAL A 203 -0.11 -5.34 9.06
N LYS A 204 -0.26 -4.40 10.01
CA LYS A 204 -1.08 -4.64 11.22
C LYS A 204 -2.57 -4.77 10.91
N GLY A 205 -3.07 -3.98 9.95
CA GLY A 205 -4.50 -3.78 9.68
C GLY A 205 -4.95 -2.38 10.09
N ALA A 206 -5.58 -1.65 9.17
CA ALA A 206 -5.95 -0.23 9.35
C ALA A 206 -7.43 -0.01 9.69
N TYR A 207 -8.29 -0.98 9.37
CA TYR A 207 -9.74 -0.89 9.52
C TYR A 207 -10.19 -1.32 10.93
N LEU A 208 -11.31 -0.74 11.37
CA LEU A 208 -11.95 -1.09 12.64
C LEU A 208 -12.93 -2.24 12.41
N GLU A 209 -12.52 -3.44 12.81
CA GLU A 209 -13.31 -4.65 12.64
C GLU A 209 -14.16 -4.95 13.87
N LYS A 210 -15.43 -5.33 13.65
CA LYS A 210 -16.37 -5.66 14.74
C LYS A 210 -16.16 -7.06 15.30
N SER A 211 -15.72 -7.99 14.46
CA SER A 211 -15.48 -9.39 14.80
C SER A 211 -14.44 -9.98 13.85
N GLY A 212 -13.93 -11.17 14.15
CA GLY A 212 -12.96 -11.86 13.28
C GLY A 212 -11.56 -11.23 13.28
N ALA A 213 -11.27 -10.31 14.19
CA ALA A 213 -9.98 -9.65 14.33
C ALA A 213 -9.50 -9.63 15.79
N HIS A 214 -8.19 -9.69 15.96
CA HIS A 214 -7.49 -9.41 17.21
C HIS A 214 -7.71 -7.94 17.61
N PRO A 215 -7.91 -7.66 18.92
CA PRO A 215 -7.91 -6.30 19.43
C PRO A 215 -6.60 -5.57 19.14
N HIS A 216 -6.68 -4.26 18.96
CA HIS A 216 -5.50 -3.41 18.80
C HIS A 216 -4.62 -3.45 20.06
N GLY A 217 -3.29 -3.38 19.87
CA GLY A 217 -2.30 -3.54 20.92
C GLY A 217 -1.65 -4.92 20.90
N GLU A 218 -1.29 -5.44 22.08
CA GLU A 218 -0.51 -6.67 22.23
C GLU A 218 -1.05 -7.88 21.44
N PRO A 219 -2.37 -8.17 21.40
CA PRO A 219 -2.86 -9.30 20.63
C PRO A 219 -2.54 -9.21 19.12
N THR A 220 -2.72 -8.03 18.52
CA THR A 220 -2.38 -7.79 17.11
C THR A 220 -0.87 -7.78 16.89
N ASP A 221 -0.10 -7.27 17.84
CA ASP A 221 1.37 -7.25 17.77
C ASP A 221 1.97 -8.66 17.79
N ILE A 222 1.45 -9.55 18.65
CA ILE A 222 1.83 -10.96 18.67
C ILE A 222 1.44 -11.64 17.36
N ALA A 223 0.23 -11.37 16.84
CA ALA A 223 -0.22 -11.91 15.56
C ALA A 223 0.68 -11.46 14.39
N PHE A 224 1.11 -10.19 14.40
CA PHE A 224 2.04 -9.65 13.40
C PHE A 224 3.38 -10.38 13.42
N LEU A 225 3.97 -10.59 14.60
CA LEU A 225 5.24 -11.32 14.72
C LEU A 225 5.10 -12.78 14.28
N ARG A 226 4.05 -13.49 14.74
CA ARG A 226 3.77 -14.87 14.33
C ARG A 226 3.64 -15.01 12.81
N LEU A 227 2.91 -14.09 12.19
CA LEU A 227 2.73 -14.11 10.74
C LEU A 227 4.04 -13.76 10.01
N GLY A 228 4.83 -12.82 10.52
CA GLY A 228 6.17 -12.53 9.98
C GLY A 228 7.11 -13.75 10.00
N PHE A 229 7.15 -14.50 11.11
CA PHE A 229 7.92 -15.75 11.18
C PHE A 229 7.40 -16.81 10.19
N ARG A 230 6.08 -16.97 10.09
CA ARG A 230 5.46 -17.90 9.12
C ARG A 230 5.84 -17.56 7.67
N LEU A 231 5.76 -16.28 7.30
CA LEU A 231 6.15 -15.82 5.96
C LEU A 231 7.63 -16.10 5.70
N ALA A 232 8.50 -15.90 6.69
CA ALA A 232 9.92 -16.17 6.56
C ALA A 232 10.22 -17.68 6.38
N GLU A 233 9.55 -18.54 7.14
CA GLU A 233 9.68 -20.01 7.03
C GLU A 233 9.23 -20.54 5.67
N SER A 234 8.30 -19.85 4.99
CA SER A 234 7.82 -20.25 3.67
C SER A 234 8.86 -20.11 2.55
N GLY A 235 9.90 -19.29 2.75
CA GLY A 235 10.89 -18.96 1.72
C GLY A 235 10.37 -18.06 0.59
N ALA A 236 9.10 -17.62 0.64
CA ALA A 236 8.53 -16.72 -0.35
C ALA A 236 9.06 -15.27 -0.20
N ASP A 237 8.88 -14.47 -1.25
CA ASP A 237 9.15 -13.04 -1.18
C ASP A 237 8.03 -12.31 -0.42
N TRP A 238 8.41 -11.53 0.60
CA TRP A 238 7.49 -10.73 1.40
C TRP A 238 8.15 -9.48 1.96
N SER A 239 7.35 -8.59 2.52
CA SER A 239 7.81 -7.32 3.10
C SER A 239 7.08 -6.95 4.39
N ILE A 240 7.77 -6.21 5.26
CA ILE A 240 7.28 -5.69 6.53
C ILE A 240 6.76 -4.26 6.32
N ALA A 241 5.46 -4.04 6.35
CA ALA A 241 4.86 -2.71 6.25
C ALA A 241 4.36 -2.22 7.61
N THR A 242 5.25 -1.58 8.39
CA THR A 242 4.92 -1.05 9.72
C THR A 242 5.79 0.16 10.10
N HIS A 243 5.18 1.13 10.78
CA HIS A 243 5.90 2.23 11.47
C HIS A 243 6.24 1.91 12.92
N ASP A 244 5.76 0.76 13.43
CA ASP A 244 6.13 0.29 14.75
C ASP A 244 7.56 -0.23 14.74
N GLY A 245 8.47 0.61 15.24
CA GLY A 245 9.89 0.27 15.32
C GLY A 245 10.14 -0.99 16.14
N ARG A 246 9.34 -1.29 17.18
CA ARG A 246 9.58 -2.47 18.02
C ARG A 246 9.34 -3.75 17.23
N LEU A 247 8.23 -3.82 16.50
CA LEU A 247 7.90 -5.00 15.68
C LEU A 247 8.85 -5.15 14.50
N ARG A 248 9.17 -4.04 13.83
CA ARG A 248 10.13 -4.04 12.73
C ARG A 248 11.49 -4.55 13.20
N GLU A 249 12.04 -3.97 14.27
CA GLU A 249 13.35 -4.39 14.78
C GLU A 249 13.34 -5.81 15.31
N ALA A 250 12.25 -6.27 15.96
CA ALA A 250 12.13 -7.66 16.39
C ALA A 250 12.26 -8.65 15.22
N LEU A 251 11.57 -8.39 14.10
CA LEU A 251 11.68 -9.23 12.90
C LEU A 251 13.06 -9.12 12.24
N LEU A 252 13.61 -7.90 12.10
CA LEU A 252 14.92 -7.71 11.48
C LEU A 252 16.06 -8.35 12.29
N LEU A 253 16.00 -8.32 13.62
CA LEU A 253 16.96 -8.99 14.50
C LEU A 253 16.89 -10.50 14.36
N ALA A 254 15.68 -11.06 14.22
CA ALA A 254 15.47 -12.50 14.16
C ALA A 254 15.72 -13.09 12.75
N LEU A 255 15.40 -12.33 11.70
CA LEU A 255 15.34 -12.83 10.31
C LEU A 255 16.41 -12.20 9.39
N GLY A 256 17.10 -11.16 9.84
CA GLY A 256 18.02 -10.39 9.03
C GLY A 256 17.31 -9.40 8.09
N ALA A 257 17.92 -9.13 6.94
CA ALA A 257 17.45 -8.09 6.02
C ALA A 257 16.19 -8.53 5.25
N VAL A 258 15.02 -8.14 5.78
CA VAL A 258 13.71 -8.24 5.13
C VAL A 258 13.31 -6.86 4.60
N PRO A 259 12.72 -6.72 3.39
CA PRO A 259 12.26 -5.43 2.89
C PRO A 259 11.27 -4.76 3.83
N VAL A 260 11.47 -3.46 4.09
CA VAL A 260 10.63 -2.65 4.97
C VAL A 260 9.88 -1.60 4.15
N GLU A 261 8.58 -1.54 4.32
CA GLU A 261 7.74 -0.54 3.66
C GLU A 261 7.31 0.56 4.64
N GLN A 262 7.34 1.82 4.17
CA GLN A 262 6.93 3.00 4.92
C GLN A 262 5.94 3.83 4.10
N LEU A 263 4.97 4.46 4.75
CA LEU A 263 4.17 5.51 4.13
C LEU A 263 4.99 6.79 3.95
N LEU A 264 4.79 7.48 2.82
CA LEU A 264 5.38 8.79 2.57
C LEU A 264 5.12 9.77 3.73
N GLY A 265 6.17 10.48 4.17
CA GLY A 265 6.09 11.51 5.21
C GLY A 265 5.95 11.01 6.65
N VAL A 266 5.77 9.70 6.86
CA VAL A 266 5.69 9.12 8.21
C VAL A 266 7.06 8.58 8.60
N ARG A 267 7.68 9.20 9.62
CA ARG A 267 9.04 8.86 10.09
C ARG A 267 10.09 8.80 8.95
N PRO A 268 10.20 9.84 8.10
CA PRO A 268 11.12 9.85 6.96
C PRO A 268 12.59 9.72 7.38
N ASP A 269 12.91 10.05 8.64
CA ASP A 269 14.22 9.85 9.28
C ASP A 269 14.71 8.40 9.27
N LEU A 270 13.78 7.43 9.19
CA LEU A 270 14.09 6.00 9.21
C LEU A 270 14.66 5.50 7.89
N LEU A 271 14.28 6.09 6.75
CA LEU A 271 14.68 5.58 5.44
C LEU A 271 16.21 5.61 5.26
N PRO A 272 16.92 6.72 5.56
CA PRO A 272 18.38 6.72 5.49
C PRO A 272 19.04 5.78 6.50
N GLU A 273 18.43 5.56 7.67
CA GLU A 273 18.95 4.64 8.70
C GLU A 273 18.86 3.17 8.25
N LEU A 274 17.71 2.75 7.74
CA LEU A 274 17.51 1.42 7.15
C LEU A 274 18.41 1.19 5.93
N HIS A 275 18.55 2.19 5.06
CA HIS A 275 19.44 2.11 3.90
C HIS A 275 20.92 1.94 4.33
N ARG A 276 21.40 2.67 5.35
CA ARG A 276 22.75 2.46 5.91
C ARG A 276 22.95 1.05 6.47
N ARG A 277 21.90 0.46 7.05
CA ARG A 277 21.87 -0.94 7.52
C ARG A 277 21.72 -1.97 6.40
N ARG A 278 21.66 -1.52 5.13
CA ARG A 278 21.46 -2.37 3.94
C ARG A 278 20.14 -3.15 3.99
N ILE A 279 19.13 -2.57 4.62
CA ILE A 279 17.78 -3.11 4.63
C ILE A 279 17.04 -2.49 3.43
N PRO A 280 16.52 -3.30 2.50
CA PRO A 280 15.73 -2.77 1.38
C PRO A 280 14.51 -2.03 1.90
N THR A 281 14.21 -0.88 1.30
CA THR A 281 13.06 -0.07 1.71
C THR A 281 12.16 0.25 0.53
N ARG A 282 10.85 0.30 0.77
CA ARG A 282 9.86 0.81 -0.18
C ARG A 282 9.00 1.90 0.45
N VAL A 283 8.72 2.95 -0.29
CA VAL A 283 7.84 4.03 0.16
C VAL A 283 6.51 3.95 -0.59
N TYR A 284 5.42 3.78 0.14
CA TYR A 284 4.08 3.92 -0.42
C TYR A 284 3.79 5.40 -0.67
N LEU A 285 3.43 5.70 -1.92
CA LEU A 285 3.46 7.01 -2.54
C LEU A 285 2.09 7.29 -3.16
N PRO A 286 1.12 7.80 -2.35
CA PRO A 286 -0.21 8.11 -2.82
C PRO A 286 -0.22 9.46 -3.53
N TYR A 287 -1.02 9.58 -4.58
CA TYR A 287 -1.26 10.83 -5.30
C TYR A 287 -2.68 10.89 -5.85
N GLY A 288 -3.08 12.06 -6.35
CA GLY A 288 -4.30 12.23 -7.13
C GLY A 288 -5.32 13.19 -6.51
N PRO A 289 -6.52 13.28 -7.11
CA PRO A 289 -7.53 14.27 -6.71
C PRO A 289 -8.10 14.02 -5.31
N ASP A 290 -8.11 12.78 -4.84
CA ASP A 290 -8.66 12.36 -3.54
C ASP A 290 -7.66 12.47 -2.37
N TRP A 291 -6.60 13.28 -2.54
CA TRP A 291 -5.55 13.52 -1.54
C TRP A 291 -6.09 13.92 -0.17
N PHE A 292 -7.21 14.66 -0.12
CA PHE A 292 -7.79 15.14 1.13
C PHE A 292 -8.32 13.98 1.99
N ARG A 293 -9.03 13.04 1.36
CA ARG A 293 -9.52 11.81 2.00
C ARG A 293 -8.37 10.96 2.51
N TYR A 294 -7.32 10.78 1.72
CA TYR A 294 -6.12 10.07 2.16
C TYR A 294 -5.50 10.73 3.40
N TRP A 295 -5.26 12.04 3.35
CA TRP A 295 -4.66 12.79 4.45
C TRP A 295 -5.49 12.70 5.73
N MET A 296 -6.81 12.85 5.64
CA MET A 296 -7.70 12.73 6.79
C MET A 296 -7.66 11.33 7.43
N ARG A 297 -7.49 10.27 6.64
CA ARG A 297 -7.27 8.92 7.18
C ARG A 297 -5.95 8.81 7.93
N ARG A 298 -4.86 9.39 7.39
CA ARG A 298 -3.58 9.44 8.11
C ARG A 298 -3.71 10.17 9.45
N VAL A 299 -4.46 11.27 9.48
CA VAL A 299 -4.74 12.00 10.73
C VAL A 299 -5.51 11.12 11.71
N ALA A 300 -6.54 10.38 11.25
CA ALA A 300 -7.31 9.46 12.09
C ALA A 300 -6.44 8.32 12.67
N GLU A 301 -5.55 7.75 11.87
CA GLU A 301 -4.68 6.64 12.27
C GLU A 301 -3.49 7.05 13.15
N SER A 302 -3.06 8.32 13.08
CA SER A 302 -1.99 8.84 13.92
C SER A 302 -2.38 9.04 15.39
N ARG A 303 -3.67 8.88 15.73
CA ARG A 303 -4.15 9.04 17.11
C ARG A 303 -4.18 7.70 17.83
N PRO A 304 -3.73 7.65 19.10
CA PRO A 304 -3.96 6.49 19.96
C PRO A 304 -5.46 6.17 19.99
N ALA A 305 -5.79 4.88 19.94
CA ALA A 305 -7.14 4.41 20.23
C ALA A 305 -7.48 4.68 21.70
#